data_AF-A0A7X7ZIN5-F1
#
_entry.id   AF-A0A7X7ZIN5-F1
#
_cell.length_a   1.000
_cell.length_b   1.000
_cell.length_c   1.000
_cell.angle_alpha   90.00
_cell.angle_beta   90.00
_cell.angle_gamma   90.00
#
_symmetry.space_group_name_H-M   'P 1'
#
loop_
_entity.id
_entity.type
_entity.pdbx_description
1 polymer ?
#
loop_
_entity_poly.entity_id
_entity_poly.type
_entity_poly.pdbx_seq_one_letter_code
_entity_poly.pdbx_strand_id
1 'polypeptide(L)'
;MVKRIVVVGLALVGAWSCATAPVAPPAFFVEDLPEAAATRLKLDDRIAAEDAWDALKTNRPELARKYLLKLGTANPVREAGLAYVDLIAGDLAAAEARFNSSVSITPDMIPSRVGLVQIHESRRDRDKAFAELKEILDRAPGHRWAAPRFEALRADLVREATAAARTAYAAGNRETAKREFLKVLAYAPESPAIHLELARLLRQEKNAAAALPHYRAAVEGQKADKALLREYAEFLAEAGELGLSLEILERLAAAEPKDAAVGKKVEEIKSKLGVYELPSQYDAIPSLEAVTREDLAALIGVKFGDFLAAPGPRTEILTDIATSWAQRFIVKVASLEIMAGSVNHTFQPRRIINRADLADAAVRLIGVLQQRGAKFVPLVETRRIQIADVGPDNFYYSPISKALAYQVMALTPERRFDPDRTVSGAEAVRVLDIILGLAK
;
A
#
# COMPACT_ATOMS: atom_id res chain seq x y z
N MET A 1 -5.86 -56.83 104.55
CA MET A 1 -4.78 -57.04 103.56
C MET A 1 -5.43 -57.09 102.17
N VAL A 2 -4.91 -56.33 101.19
CA VAL A 2 -4.70 -56.72 99.77
C VAL A 2 -5.76 -57.66 99.15
N LYS A 3 -6.48 -57.40 98.05
CA LYS A 3 -6.49 -56.39 96.99
C LYS A 3 -7.89 -56.47 96.34
N ARG A 4 -8.48 -55.32 96.02
CA ARG A 4 -9.83 -55.19 95.46
C ARG A 4 -9.88 -55.47 93.96
N ILE A 5 -10.93 -56.19 93.60
CA ILE A 5 -11.63 -56.29 92.32
C ILE A 5 -12.02 -54.89 91.82
N VAL A 6 -11.83 -54.62 90.52
CA VAL A 6 -12.80 -53.85 89.72
C VAL A 6 -12.86 -54.46 88.31
N VAL A 7 -13.99 -55.11 88.04
CA VAL A 7 -14.53 -55.42 86.72
C VAL A 7 -15.26 -54.17 86.24
N VAL A 8 -15.00 -53.71 85.02
CA VAL A 8 -15.96 -52.91 84.23
C VAL A 8 -15.91 -53.43 82.79
N GLY A 9 -17.03 -54.00 82.36
CA GLY A 9 -17.31 -54.38 80.98
C GLY A 9 -18.05 -53.28 80.21
N LEU A 10 -18.29 -53.56 78.93
CA LEU A 10 -19.01 -52.77 77.91
C LEU A 10 -18.38 -51.40 77.61
N ALA A 11 -18.15 -50.99 76.37
CA ALA A 11 -19.04 -51.13 75.22
C ALA A 11 -18.28 -51.09 73.87
N LEU A 12 -18.51 -52.11 73.04
CA LEU A 12 -18.31 -52.09 71.59
C LEU A 12 -19.34 -51.11 70.99
N VAL A 13 -18.92 -49.89 70.67
CA VAL A 13 -19.62 -49.04 69.70
C VAL A 13 -18.60 -48.68 68.64
N GLY A 14 -18.76 -49.32 67.48
CA GLY A 14 -17.99 -48.99 66.28
C GLY A 14 -18.28 -47.55 65.87
N ALA A 15 -17.30 -46.69 66.08
CA ALA A 15 -17.16 -45.47 65.28
C ALA A 15 -16.19 -45.79 64.15
N TRP A 16 -16.69 -46.45 63.09
CA TRP A 16 -16.17 -46.19 61.77
C TRP A 16 -16.52 -44.74 61.44
N SER A 17 -15.68 -43.81 61.92
CA SER A 17 -15.60 -42.50 61.32
C SER A 17 -15.12 -42.73 59.89
N CYS A 18 -16.07 -42.82 58.97
CA CYS A 18 -15.83 -42.54 57.56
C CYS A 18 -15.33 -41.10 57.46
N ALA A 19 -14.06 -40.88 57.75
CA ALA A 19 -13.35 -39.72 57.23
C ALA A 19 -13.31 -39.93 55.72
N THR A 20 -14.33 -39.42 55.02
CA THR A 20 -14.36 -39.34 53.56
C THR A 20 -13.08 -38.65 53.14
N ALA A 21 -12.17 -39.42 52.53
CA ALA A 21 -10.96 -38.87 51.94
C ALA A 21 -11.37 -37.75 50.97
N PRO A 22 -10.70 -36.58 51.01
CA PRO A 22 -11.02 -35.51 50.08
C PRO A 22 -10.84 -36.01 48.66
N VAL A 23 -11.87 -35.83 47.83
CA VAL A 23 -11.83 -36.23 46.42
C VAL A 23 -10.76 -35.40 45.72
N ALA A 24 -9.84 -36.05 45.01
CA ALA A 24 -8.82 -35.35 44.24
C ALA A 24 -9.48 -34.45 43.17
N PRO A 25 -8.93 -33.26 42.88
CA PRO A 25 -9.47 -32.39 41.84
C PRO A 25 -9.45 -33.10 40.47
N PRO A 26 -10.34 -32.72 39.53
CA PRO A 26 -10.41 -33.34 38.23
C PRO A 26 -9.11 -33.11 37.44
N ALA A 27 -8.73 -34.09 36.62
CA ALA A 27 -7.53 -34.01 35.78
C ALA A 27 -7.63 -32.93 34.68
N PHE A 28 -8.87 -32.56 34.33
CA PHE A 28 -9.18 -31.52 33.36
C PHE A 28 -9.84 -30.34 34.05
N PHE A 29 -9.51 -29.14 33.59
CA PHE A 29 -10.15 -27.92 34.01
C PHE A 29 -11.59 -27.86 33.51
N VAL A 30 -12.52 -27.58 34.43
CA VAL A 30 -13.94 -27.40 34.16
C VAL A 30 -14.21 -25.90 34.15
N GLU A 31 -14.47 -25.34 32.97
CA GLU A 31 -14.79 -23.92 32.78
C GLU A 31 -16.12 -23.59 33.45
N ASP A 32 -16.30 -22.36 33.95
CA ASP A 32 -17.55 -21.95 34.57
C ASP A 32 -18.72 -21.94 33.59
N LEU A 33 -19.92 -22.23 34.10
CA LEU A 33 -21.12 -22.16 33.28
C LEU A 33 -21.40 -20.70 32.90
N PRO A 34 -21.60 -20.37 31.61
CA PRO A 34 -21.87 -18.99 31.21
C PRO A 34 -23.16 -18.46 31.87
N GLU A 35 -23.11 -17.26 32.46
CA GLU A 35 -24.29 -16.64 33.09
C GLU A 35 -25.48 -16.53 32.12
N ALA A 36 -25.21 -16.25 30.84
CA ALA A 36 -26.22 -16.20 29.78
C ALA A 36 -26.89 -17.56 29.51
N ALA A 37 -26.20 -18.67 29.75
CA ALA A 37 -26.77 -20.01 29.64
C ALA A 37 -27.61 -20.33 30.88
N ALA A 38 -27.18 -19.92 32.08
CA ALA A 38 -27.89 -20.16 33.34
C ALA A 38 -29.16 -19.29 33.50
N THR A 39 -29.12 -18.04 33.05
CA THR A 39 -30.22 -17.06 33.22
C THR A 39 -31.45 -17.37 32.37
N ARG A 40 -31.27 -18.04 31.22
CA ARG A 40 -32.37 -18.44 30.31
C ARG A 40 -33.12 -19.70 30.78
N LEU A 41 -32.61 -20.39 31.80
CA LEU A 41 -33.20 -21.62 32.33
C LEU A 41 -34.31 -21.30 33.36
N LYS A 42 -35.30 -22.20 33.42
CA LYS A 42 -36.25 -22.27 34.53
C LYS A 42 -35.52 -22.58 35.83
N LEU A 43 -36.13 -22.24 36.97
CA LEU A 43 -35.50 -22.41 38.29
C LEU A 43 -34.97 -23.84 38.51
N ASP A 44 -35.80 -24.86 38.27
CA ASP A 44 -35.41 -26.26 38.48
C ASP A 44 -34.25 -26.70 37.56
N ASP A 45 -34.27 -26.25 36.30
CA ASP A 45 -33.20 -26.52 35.33
C ASP A 45 -31.89 -25.80 35.70
N ARG A 46 -31.99 -24.58 36.27
CA ARG A 46 -30.83 -23.83 36.74
C ARG A 46 -30.18 -24.52 37.93
N ILE A 47 -30.98 -24.96 38.92
CA ILE A 47 -30.48 -25.70 40.09
C ILE A 47 -29.80 -26.98 39.63
N ALA A 48 -30.43 -27.76 38.74
CA ALA A 48 -29.83 -28.99 38.22
C ALA A 48 -28.54 -28.73 37.43
N ALA A 49 -28.45 -27.62 36.69
CA ALA A 49 -27.24 -27.22 35.98
C ALA A 49 -26.10 -26.82 36.95
N GLU A 50 -26.39 -26.02 37.98
CA GLU A 50 -25.43 -25.62 39.02
C GLU A 50 -24.91 -26.84 39.80
N ASP A 51 -25.82 -27.70 40.28
CA ASP A 51 -25.48 -28.95 40.98
C ASP A 51 -24.61 -29.88 40.12
N ALA A 52 -24.91 -29.97 38.82
CA ALA A 52 -24.11 -30.73 37.88
C ALA A 52 -22.68 -30.16 37.77
N TRP A 53 -22.57 -28.83 37.66
CA TRP A 53 -21.29 -28.15 37.48
C TRP A 53 -20.40 -28.24 38.72
N ASP A 54 -20.99 -28.13 39.90
CA ASP A 54 -20.29 -28.36 41.17
C ASP A 54 -19.82 -29.81 41.30
N ALA A 55 -20.64 -30.78 40.88
CA ALA A 55 -20.23 -32.18 40.82
C ALA A 55 -19.06 -32.42 39.85
N LEU A 56 -19.03 -31.75 38.69
CA LEU A 56 -17.90 -31.81 37.75
C LEU A 56 -16.62 -31.23 38.37
N LYS A 57 -16.70 -30.02 38.95
CA LYS A 57 -15.56 -29.34 39.61
C LYS A 57 -14.99 -30.11 40.80
N THR A 58 -15.84 -30.88 41.49
CA THR A 58 -15.46 -31.73 42.62
C THR A 58 -15.12 -33.16 42.22
N ASN A 59 -14.92 -33.42 40.92
CA ASN A 59 -14.51 -34.70 40.35
C ASN A 59 -15.49 -35.86 40.67
N ARG A 60 -16.79 -35.61 40.51
CA ARG A 60 -17.88 -36.58 40.71
C ARG A 60 -18.70 -36.75 39.42
N PRO A 61 -18.13 -37.35 38.36
CA PRO A 61 -18.73 -37.40 37.03
C PRO A 61 -20.10 -38.11 37.00
N GLU A 62 -20.28 -39.20 37.76
CA GLU A 62 -21.56 -39.92 37.79
C GLU A 62 -22.67 -39.14 38.51
N LEU A 63 -22.32 -38.36 39.53
CA LEU A 63 -23.26 -37.47 40.19
C LEU A 63 -23.67 -36.33 39.25
N ALA A 64 -22.70 -35.73 38.54
CA ALA A 64 -22.97 -34.73 37.51
C ALA A 64 -23.89 -35.28 36.42
N ARG A 65 -23.62 -36.49 35.92
CA ARG A 65 -24.46 -37.20 34.93
C ARG A 65 -25.91 -37.29 35.39
N LYS A 66 -26.15 -37.68 36.66
CA LYS A 66 -27.50 -37.76 37.22
C LYS A 66 -28.23 -36.43 37.20
N TYR A 67 -27.56 -35.32 37.52
CA TYR A 67 -28.17 -33.99 37.47
C TYR A 67 -28.44 -33.53 36.02
N LEU A 68 -27.48 -33.73 35.11
CA LEU A 68 -27.61 -33.36 33.70
C LEU A 68 -28.74 -34.11 32.98
N LEU A 69 -28.99 -35.38 33.34
CA LEU A 69 -30.08 -36.17 32.76
C LEU A 69 -31.49 -35.68 33.16
N LYS A 70 -31.60 -34.84 34.20
CA LYS A 70 -32.87 -34.17 34.55
C LYS A 70 -33.21 -33.04 33.58
N LEU A 71 -32.20 -32.45 32.93
CA LEU A 71 -32.39 -31.39 31.95
C LEU A 71 -32.98 -31.96 30.65
N GLY A 72 -33.80 -31.18 29.95
CA GLY A 72 -34.33 -31.55 28.64
C GLY A 72 -33.21 -31.82 27.61
N THR A 73 -33.46 -32.68 26.62
CA THR A 73 -32.48 -33.04 25.58
C THR A 73 -32.08 -31.85 24.69
N ALA A 74 -32.94 -30.84 24.58
CA ALA A 74 -32.65 -29.59 23.87
C ALA A 74 -31.89 -28.56 24.73
N ASN A 75 -31.63 -28.86 26.02
CA ASN A 75 -30.94 -27.93 26.90
C ASN A 75 -29.44 -27.89 26.54
N PRO A 76 -28.88 -26.74 26.17
CA PRO A 76 -27.49 -26.65 25.72
C PRO A 76 -26.47 -26.97 26.83
N VAL A 77 -26.84 -26.77 28.11
CA VAL A 77 -25.99 -27.12 29.27
C VAL A 77 -25.83 -28.63 29.41
N ARG A 78 -26.86 -29.40 29.02
CA ARG A 78 -26.86 -30.86 29.16
C ARG A 78 -25.73 -31.49 28.34
N GLU A 79 -25.64 -31.16 27.06
CA GLU A 79 -24.62 -31.77 26.18
C GLU A 79 -23.20 -31.34 26.58
N ALA A 80 -23.00 -30.05 26.89
CA ALA A 80 -21.71 -29.56 27.38
C ALA A 80 -21.28 -30.25 28.69
N GLY A 81 -22.20 -30.41 29.64
CA GLY A 81 -21.91 -31.10 30.90
C GLY A 81 -21.64 -32.58 30.71
N LEU A 82 -22.41 -33.28 29.86
CA LEU A 82 -22.19 -34.70 29.58
C LEU A 82 -20.86 -34.94 28.86
N ALA A 83 -20.43 -34.01 28.01
CA ALA A 83 -19.10 -34.04 27.41
C ALA A 83 -17.99 -33.94 28.48
N TYR A 84 -18.15 -33.08 29.49
CA TYR A 84 -17.22 -33.02 30.63
C TYR A 84 -17.25 -34.28 31.49
N VAL A 85 -18.40 -34.93 31.67
CA VAL A 85 -18.48 -36.23 32.34
C VAL A 85 -17.61 -37.25 31.62
N ASP A 86 -17.77 -37.36 30.29
CA ASP A 86 -17.01 -38.30 29.47
C ASP A 86 -15.50 -37.94 29.46
N LEU A 87 -15.16 -36.64 29.45
CA LEU A 87 -13.78 -36.15 29.54
C LEU A 87 -13.12 -36.55 30.87
N ILE A 88 -13.78 -36.31 32.00
CA ILE A 88 -13.28 -36.66 33.33
C ILE A 88 -13.15 -38.18 33.49
N ALA A 89 -14.05 -38.95 32.87
CA ALA A 89 -13.99 -40.40 32.82
C ALA A 89 -12.85 -40.94 31.92
N GLY A 90 -12.20 -40.08 31.14
CA GLY A 90 -11.10 -40.44 30.23
C GLY A 90 -11.55 -40.93 28.86
N ASP A 91 -12.84 -40.92 28.55
CA ASP A 91 -13.36 -41.24 27.22
C ASP A 91 -13.25 -40.01 26.31
N LEU A 92 -12.03 -39.77 25.84
CA LEU A 92 -11.71 -38.60 25.01
C LEU A 92 -12.47 -38.60 23.68
N ALA A 93 -12.82 -39.77 23.14
CA ALA A 93 -13.52 -39.88 21.86
C ALA A 93 -15.00 -39.49 22.03
N ALA A 94 -15.67 -40.01 23.05
CA ALA A 94 -17.05 -39.62 23.36
C ALA A 94 -17.14 -38.15 23.76
N ALA A 95 -16.20 -37.67 24.59
CA ALA A 95 -16.14 -36.28 25.01
C ALA A 95 -16.00 -35.33 23.81
N GLU A 96 -15.06 -35.59 22.89
CA GLU A 96 -14.85 -34.78 21.69
C GLU A 96 -16.10 -34.76 20.80
N ALA A 97 -16.74 -35.91 20.58
CA ALA A 97 -17.97 -36.00 19.79
C ALA A 97 -19.10 -35.15 20.41
N ARG A 98 -19.26 -35.20 21.74
CA ARG A 98 -20.26 -34.38 22.43
C ARG A 98 -19.92 -32.90 22.44
N PHE A 99 -18.65 -32.53 22.66
CA PHE A 99 -18.24 -31.13 22.59
C PHE A 99 -18.45 -30.54 21.19
N ASN A 100 -18.12 -31.28 20.13
CA ASN A 100 -18.38 -30.89 18.75
C ASN A 100 -19.89 -30.73 18.47
N SER A 101 -20.71 -31.67 18.95
CA SER A 101 -22.17 -31.55 18.88
C SER A 101 -22.66 -30.29 19.61
N SER A 102 -22.17 -30.06 20.84
CA SER A 102 -22.51 -28.90 21.66
C SER A 102 -22.20 -27.57 20.97
N VAL A 103 -20.99 -27.39 20.43
CA VAL A 103 -20.61 -26.15 19.72
C VAL A 103 -21.30 -25.99 18.37
N SER A 104 -21.74 -27.08 17.73
CA SER A 104 -22.54 -27.00 16.50
C SER A 104 -23.95 -26.46 16.75
N ILE A 105 -24.54 -26.79 17.91
CA ILE A 105 -25.88 -26.35 18.31
C ILE A 105 -25.82 -24.97 19.00
N THR A 106 -24.81 -24.76 19.84
CA THR A 106 -24.58 -23.52 20.60
C THR A 106 -23.14 -23.06 20.43
N PRO A 107 -22.83 -22.28 19.38
CA PRO A 107 -21.46 -21.83 19.08
C PRO A 107 -20.78 -21.05 20.21
N ASP A 108 -21.57 -20.41 21.08
CA ASP A 108 -21.11 -19.60 22.22
C ASP A 108 -20.94 -20.40 23.52
N MET A 109 -21.03 -21.73 23.46
CA MET A 109 -20.77 -22.61 24.60
C MET A 109 -19.27 -22.71 24.87
N ILE A 110 -18.71 -21.66 25.49
CA ILE A 110 -17.28 -21.56 25.84
C ILE A 110 -16.77 -22.81 26.59
N PRO A 111 -17.49 -23.39 27.58
CA PRO A 111 -17.01 -24.60 28.23
C PRO A 111 -16.77 -25.76 27.27
N SER A 112 -17.59 -25.91 26.23
CA SER A 112 -17.38 -26.97 25.25
C SER A 112 -16.09 -26.77 24.44
N ARG A 113 -15.75 -25.53 24.10
CA ARG A 113 -14.49 -25.20 23.43
C ARG A 113 -13.28 -25.41 24.35
N VAL A 114 -13.38 -25.03 25.63
CA VAL A 114 -12.34 -25.30 26.63
C VAL A 114 -12.09 -26.81 26.78
N GLY A 115 -13.15 -27.63 26.73
CA GLY A 115 -13.04 -29.08 26.66
C GLY A 115 -12.25 -29.57 25.43
N LEU A 116 -12.59 -29.07 24.23
CA LEU A 116 -11.89 -29.41 22.99
C LEU A 116 -10.41 -29.02 23.02
N VAL A 117 -10.07 -27.82 23.53
CA VAL A 117 -8.67 -27.38 23.70
C VAL A 117 -7.89 -28.40 24.51
N GLN A 118 -8.42 -28.83 25.66
CA GLN A 118 -7.73 -29.79 26.53
C GLN A 118 -7.55 -31.18 25.90
N ILE A 119 -8.52 -31.63 25.10
CA ILE A 119 -8.40 -32.88 24.32
C ILE A 119 -7.31 -32.74 23.25
N HIS A 120 -7.25 -31.60 22.56
CA HIS A 120 -6.22 -31.35 21.55
C HIS A 120 -4.83 -31.21 22.18
N GLU A 121 -4.73 -30.55 23.33
CA GLU A 121 -3.48 -30.47 24.12
C GLU A 121 -3.02 -31.87 24.57
N SER A 122 -3.92 -32.73 25.06
CA SER A 122 -3.56 -34.09 25.50
C SER A 122 -3.07 -34.97 24.35
N ARG A 123 -3.54 -34.71 23.12
CA ARG A 123 -3.09 -35.37 21.89
C ARG A 123 -1.92 -34.67 21.21
N ARG A 124 -1.44 -33.53 21.74
CA ARG A 124 -0.42 -32.66 21.13
C ARG A 124 -0.79 -32.13 19.73
N ASP A 125 -2.08 -32.01 19.46
CA ASP A 125 -2.62 -31.44 18.22
C ASP A 125 -2.66 -29.91 18.35
N ARG A 126 -1.50 -29.29 18.14
CA ARG A 126 -1.28 -27.84 18.38
C ARG A 126 -2.11 -26.95 17.46
N ASP A 127 -2.34 -27.38 16.21
CA ASP A 127 -3.09 -26.60 15.23
C ASP A 127 -4.58 -26.51 15.62
N LYS A 128 -5.18 -27.63 16.04
CA LYS A 128 -6.57 -27.62 16.54
C LYS A 128 -6.71 -26.93 17.88
N ALA A 129 -5.75 -27.12 18.80
CA ALA A 129 -5.75 -26.41 20.07
C ALA A 129 -5.70 -24.88 19.84
N PHE A 130 -4.86 -24.42 18.91
CA PHE A 130 -4.77 -23.01 18.53
C PHE A 130 -6.09 -22.49 17.94
N ALA A 131 -6.71 -23.25 17.03
CA ALA A 131 -7.98 -22.88 16.41
C ALA A 131 -9.10 -22.73 17.45
N GLU A 132 -9.25 -23.67 18.38
CA GLU A 132 -10.27 -23.58 19.44
C GLU A 132 -9.98 -22.46 20.43
N LEU A 133 -8.72 -22.23 20.79
CA LEU A 133 -8.33 -21.08 21.64
C LEU A 133 -8.68 -19.75 20.97
N LYS A 134 -8.46 -19.63 19.65
CA LYS A 134 -8.86 -18.45 18.88
C LYS A 134 -10.37 -18.26 18.92
N GLU A 135 -11.16 -19.32 18.68
CA GLU A 135 -12.62 -19.26 18.73
C GLU A 135 -13.16 -18.83 20.12
N ILE A 136 -12.49 -19.23 21.20
CA ILE A 136 -12.82 -18.74 22.56
C ILE A 136 -12.57 -17.24 22.65
N LEU A 137 -11.40 -16.76 22.21
CA LEU A 137 -11.02 -15.34 22.31
C LEU A 137 -11.81 -14.42 21.38
N ASP A 138 -12.25 -14.91 20.21
CA ASP A 138 -13.13 -14.17 19.30
C ASP A 138 -14.49 -13.87 19.96
N ARG A 139 -14.94 -14.73 20.90
CA ARG A 139 -16.18 -14.57 21.67
C ARG A 139 -15.98 -13.90 23.02
N ALA A 140 -14.85 -14.15 23.65
CA ALA A 140 -14.48 -13.63 24.96
C ALA A 140 -13.02 -13.16 24.97
N PRO A 141 -12.71 -11.95 24.46
CA PRO A 141 -11.33 -11.47 24.33
C PRO A 141 -10.53 -11.43 25.65
N GLY A 142 -11.21 -11.29 26.79
CA GLY A 142 -10.61 -11.27 28.13
C GLY A 142 -10.61 -12.61 28.86
N HIS A 143 -10.82 -13.73 28.16
CA HIS A 143 -10.99 -15.03 28.79
C HIS A 143 -9.73 -15.48 29.55
N ARG A 144 -9.80 -15.49 30.89
CA ARG A 144 -8.64 -15.65 31.80
C ARG A 144 -7.88 -16.97 31.61
N TRP A 145 -8.57 -18.04 31.23
CA TRP A 145 -7.95 -19.35 31.01
C TRP A 145 -7.34 -19.50 29.61
N ALA A 146 -7.97 -18.90 28.60
CA ALA A 146 -7.64 -19.11 27.18
C ALA A 146 -6.56 -18.14 26.71
N ALA A 147 -6.62 -16.87 27.13
CA ALA A 147 -5.67 -15.83 26.70
C ALA A 147 -4.19 -16.22 26.94
N PRO A 148 -3.75 -16.61 28.16
CA PRO A 148 -2.34 -16.97 28.37
C PRO A 148 -1.91 -18.22 27.60
N ARG A 149 -2.81 -19.18 27.39
CA ARG A 149 -2.53 -20.41 26.61
C ARG A 149 -2.39 -20.11 25.14
N PHE A 150 -3.29 -19.29 24.59
CA PHE A 150 -3.25 -18.83 23.22
C PHE A 150 -1.93 -18.10 22.96
N GLU A 151 -1.57 -17.13 23.81
CA GLU A 151 -0.35 -16.35 23.63
C GLU A 151 0.92 -17.20 23.71
N ALA A 152 1.00 -18.14 24.67
CA ALA A 152 2.14 -19.06 24.78
C ALA A 152 2.26 -19.97 23.54
N LEU A 153 1.15 -20.59 23.12
CA LEU A 153 1.13 -21.48 21.96
C LEU A 153 1.44 -20.72 20.67
N ARG A 154 0.87 -19.52 20.49
CA ARG A 154 1.13 -18.62 19.36
C ARG A 154 2.60 -18.27 19.28
N ALA A 155 3.21 -17.87 20.40
CA ALA A 155 4.63 -17.50 20.45
C ALA A 155 5.53 -18.67 20.02
N ASP A 156 5.25 -19.88 20.50
CA ASP A 156 6.03 -21.06 20.11
C ASP A 156 5.85 -21.43 18.64
N LEU A 157 4.62 -21.45 18.14
CA LEU A 157 4.33 -21.74 16.73
C LEU A 157 4.98 -20.73 15.78
N VAL A 158 4.92 -19.44 16.11
CA VAL A 158 5.59 -18.37 15.36
C VAL A 158 7.11 -18.55 15.37
N ARG A 159 7.70 -18.84 16.54
CA ARG A 159 9.15 -19.05 16.69
C ARG A 159 9.63 -20.24 15.85
N GLU A 160 8.95 -21.38 15.94
CA GLU A 160 9.27 -22.60 15.21
C GLU A 160 9.15 -22.41 13.70
N ALA A 161 8.01 -21.89 13.22
CA ALA A 161 7.79 -21.65 11.80
C ALA A 161 8.75 -20.60 11.22
N THR A 162 9.08 -19.55 11.97
CA THR A 162 10.08 -18.55 11.54
C THR A 162 11.47 -19.17 11.41
N ALA A 163 11.87 -20.01 12.37
CA ALA A 163 13.16 -20.72 12.30
C ALA A 163 13.20 -21.65 11.09
N ALA A 164 12.15 -22.45 10.88
CA ALA A 164 12.04 -23.35 9.73
C ALA A 164 12.08 -22.58 8.39
N ALA A 165 11.39 -21.45 8.30
CA ALA A 165 11.39 -20.59 7.11
C ALA A 165 12.80 -20.08 6.78
N ARG A 166 13.52 -19.56 7.79
CA ARG A 166 14.88 -19.04 7.63
C ARG A 166 15.89 -20.14 7.27
N THR A 167 15.78 -21.32 7.89
CA THR A 167 16.62 -22.47 7.53
C THR A 167 16.38 -22.90 6.09
N ALA A 168 15.12 -23.01 5.66
CA ALA A 168 14.78 -23.35 4.29
C ALA A 168 15.27 -22.28 3.29
N TYR A 169 15.12 -21.01 3.63
CA TYR A 169 15.61 -19.89 2.82
C TYR A 169 17.13 -19.94 2.63
N ALA A 170 17.88 -20.15 3.73
CA ALA A 170 19.34 -20.28 3.71
C ALA A 170 19.80 -21.51 2.89
N ALA A 171 19.02 -22.59 2.88
CA ALA A 171 19.25 -23.77 2.06
C ALA A 171 18.84 -23.59 0.58
N GLY A 172 18.34 -22.42 0.18
CA GLY A 172 17.85 -22.16 -1.17
C GLY A 172 16.50 -22.78 -1.50
N ASN A 173 15.82 -23.41 -0.54
CA ASN A 173 14.51 -24.03 -0.71
C ASN A 173 13.40 -22.98 -0.55
N ARG A 174 13.19 -22.21 -1.62
CA ARG A 174 12.26 -21.07 -1.69
C ARG A 174 10.81 -21.45 -1.38
N GLU A 175 10.33 -22.55 -1.94
CA GLU A 175 8.97 -23.05 -1.72
C GLU A 175 8.70 -23.41 -0.26
N THR A 176 9.65 -24.08 0.39
CA THR A 176 9.52 -24.41 1.81
C THR A 176 9.58 -23.15 2.67
N ALA A 177 10.49 -22.22 2.38
CA ALA A 177 10.57 -20.96 3.09
C ALA A 177 9.24 -20.18 3.03
N LYS A 178 8.66 -20.07 1.82
CA LYS A 178 7.36 -19.43 1.58
C LYS A 178 6.25 -20.07 2.40
N ARG A 179 6.14 -21.40 2.36
CA ARG A 179 5.12 -22.14 3.12
C ARG A 179 5.24 -21.88 4.62
N GLU A 180 6.46 -21.93 5.17
CA GLU A 180 6.67 -21.70 6.59
C GLU A 180 6.41 -20.23 6.99
N PHE A 181 6.77 -19.24 6.17
CA PHE A 181 6.39 -17.85 6.41
C PHE A 181 4.86 -17.63 6.35
N LEU A 182 4.15 -18.30 5.45
CA LEU A 182 2.68 -18.26 5.41
C LEU A 182 2.05 -18.86 6.67
N LYS A 183 2.63 -19.93 7.23
CA LYS A 183 2.21 -20.45 8.55
C LYS A 183 2.42 -19.42 9.65
N VAL A 184 3.53 -18.67 9.64
CA VAL A 184 3.74 -17.59 10.61
C VAL A 184 2.61 -16.56 10.51
N LEU A 185 2.20 -16.16 9.30
CA LEU A 185 1.09 -15.22 9.13
C LEU A 185 -0.28 -15.80 9.52
N ALA A 186 -0.46 -17.12 9.48
CA ALA A 186 -1.67 -17.75 10.02
C ALA A 186 -1.79 -17.57 11.55
N TYR A 187 -0.66 -17.49 12.26
CA TYR A 187 -0.59 -17.27 13.70
C TYR A 187 -0.42 -15.79 14.11
N ALA A 188 0.21 -14.99 13.25
CA ALA A 188 0.54 -13.58 13.49
C ALA A 188 0.33 -12.77 12.20
N PRO A 189 -0.94 -12.52 11.80
CA PRO A 189 -1.27 -11.88 10.51
C PRO A 189 -0.78 -10.44 10.40
N GLU A 190 -0.59 -9.74 11.52
CA GLU A 190 -0.18 -8.33 11.55
C GLU A 190 1.36 -8.16 11.55
N SER A 191 2.15 -9.23 11.32
CA SER A 191 3.61 -9.17 11.48
C SER A 191 4.30 -8.45 10.31
N PRO A 192 4.78 -7.20 10.47
CA PRO A 192 5.28 -6.43 9.33
C PRO A 192 6.60 -7.02 8.78
N ALA A 193 7.42 -7.58 9.67
CA ALA A 193 8.67 -8.23 9.32
C ALA A 193 8.44 -9.45 8.41
N ILE A 194 7.44 -10.28 8.71
CA ILE A 194 7.16 -11.49 7.93
C ILE A 194 6.52 -11.15 6.58
N HIS A 195 5.65 -10.13 6.56
CA HIS A 195 5.16 -9.57 5.31
C HIS A 195 6.32 -9.10 4.41
N LEU A 196 7.33 -8.41 4.95
CA LEU A 196 8.49 -7.97 4.18
C LEU A 196 9.30 -9.14 3.61
N GLU A 197 9.57 -10.18 4.41
CA GLU A 197 10.29 -11.37 3.94
C GLU A 197 9.56 -12.08 2.80
N LEU A 198 8.24 -12.25 2.91
CA LEU A 198 7.41 -12.81 1.83
C LEU A 198 7.41 -11.94 0.58
N ALA A 199 7.30 -10.62 0.75
CA ALA A 199 7.30 -9.68 -0.37
C ALA A 199 8.61 -9.76 -1.17
N ARG A 200 9.76 -9.82 -0.47
CA ARG A 200 11.09 -9.99 -1.09
C ARG A 200 11.23 -11.32 -1.82
N LEU A 201 10.73 -12.41 -1.22
CA LEU A 201 10.74 -13.74 -1.83
C LEU A 201 9.91 -13.76 -3.12
N LEU A 202 8.71 -13.20 -3.08
CA LEU A 202 7.80 -13.10 -4.23
C LEU A 202 8.34 -12.18 -5.33
N ARG A 203 9.02 -11.08 -4.96
CA ARG A 203 9.75 -10.22 -5.90
C ARG A 203 10.86 -10.98 -6.63
N GLN A 204 11.62 -11.84 -5.93
CA GLN A 204 12.64 -12.70 -6.54
C GLN A 204 12.03 -13.75 -7.50
N GLU A 205 10.83 -14.25 -7.18
CA GLU A 205 10.02 -15.12 -8.06
C GLU A 205 9.41 -14.36 -9.26
N LYS A 206 9.64 -13.03 -9.36
CA LYS A 206 9.02 -12.13 -10.35
C LYS A 206 7.48 -12.12 -10.30
N ASN A 207 6.91 -12.46 -9.15
CA ASN A 207 5.47 -12.44 -8.91
C ASN A 207 5.06 -11.13 -8.23
N ALA A 208 5.08 -10.03 -9.00
CA ALA A 208 4.75 -8.70 -8.49
C ALA A 208 3.32 -8.62 -7.93
N ALA A 209 2.36 -9.29 -8.56
CA ALA A 209 0.96 -9.30 -8.12
C ALA A 209 0.80 -9.86 -6.70
N ALA A 210 1.50 -10.95 -6.38
CA ALA A 210 1.49 -11.51 -5.04
C ALA A 210 2.36 -10.71 -4.05
N ALA A 211 3.47 -10.11 -4.49
CA ALA A 211 4.37 -9.36 -3.61
C ALA A 211 3.75 -8.04 -3.09
N LEU A 212 2.96 -7.35 -3.92
CA LEU A 212 2.37 -6.05 -3.62
C LEU A 212 1.58 -5.99 -2.30
N PRO A 213 0.61 -6.87 -2.02
CA PRO A 213 -0.14 -6.83 -0.75
C PRO A 213 0.78 -7.05 0.46
N HIS A 214 1.84 -7.85 0.34
CA HIS A 214 2.80 -8.06 1.42
C HIS A 214 3.68 -6.84 1.66
N TYR A 215 4.18 -6.17 0.62
CA TYR A 215 4.90 -4.90 0.78
C TYR A 215 4.03 -3.83 1.43
N ARG A 216 2.76 -3.72 1.03
CA ARG A 216 1.81 -2.76 1.60
C ARG A 216 1.61 -3.00 3.10
N ALA A 217 1.37 -4.25 3.51
CA ALA A 217 1.21 -4.60 4.92
C ALA A 217 2.47 -4.30 5.74
N ALA A 218 3.66 -4.59 5.18
CA ALA A 218 4.93 -4.28 5.84
C ALA A 218 5.12 -2.78 6.08
N VAL A 219 4.83 -1.94 5.07
CA VAL A 219 4.91 -0.48 5.17
C VAL A 219 3.87 0.09 6.13
N GLU A 220 2.64 -0.44 6.13
CA GLU A 220 1.58 0.01 7.03
C GLU A 220 1.94 -0.22 8.51
N GLY A 221 2.57 -1.36 8.81
CA GLY A 221 3.07 -1.66 10.17
C GLY A 221 4.36 -0.91 10.55
N GLN A 222 5.08 -0.34 9.58
CA GLN A 222 6.38 0.32 9.79
C GLN A 222 6.47 1.65 9.00
N LYS A 223 5.46 2.51 9.13
CA LYS A 223 5.32 3.75 8.31
C LYS A 223 6.51 4.71 8.37
N ALA A 224 7.26 4.69 9.48
CA ALA A 224 8.42 5.55 9.71
C ALA A 224 9.73 4.95 9.16
N ASP A 225 9.73 3.70 8.72
CA ASP A 225 10.93 3.06 8.15
C ASP A 225 11.16 3.54 6.72
N LYS A 226 12.07 4.50 6.59
CA LYS A 226 12.44 5.10 5.31
C LYS A 226 13.16 4.14 4.38
N ALA A 227 13.90 3.16 4.92
CA ALA A 227 14.57 2.16 4.10
C ALA A 227 13.55 1.23 3.44
N LEU A 228 12.54 0.81 4.21
CA LEU A 228 11.42 0.04 3.70
C LEU A 228 10.59 0.83 2.67
N LEU A 229 10.31 2.11 2.92
CA LEU A 229 9.60 2.97 1.96
C LEU A 229 10.37 3.08 0.63
N ARG A 230 11.70 3.21 0.68
CA ARG A 230 12.56 3.25 -0.51
C ARG A 230 12.48 1.93 -1.27
N GLU A 231 12.62 0.79 -0.57
CA GLU A 231 12.51 -0.55 -1.18
C GLU A 231 11.13 -0.77 -1.83
N TYR A 232 10.06 -0.33 -1.16
CA TYR A 232 8.70 -0.43 -1.69
C TYR A 232 8.50 0.43 -2.95
N ALA A 233 9.02 1.67 -2.96
CA ALA A 233 8.95 2.52 -4.13
C ALA A 233 9.74 1.95 -5.31
N GLU A 234 10.92 1.36 -5.07
CA GLU A 234 11.68 0.64 -6.10
C GLU A 234 10.92 -0.55 -6.65
N PHE A 235 10.30 -1.35 -5.78
CA PHE A 235 9.44 -2.46 -6.19
C PHE A 235 8.27 -1.99 -7.07
N LEU A 236 7.58 -0.90 -6.71
CA LEU A 236 6.51 -0.31 -7.51
C LEU A 236 7.02 0.14 -8.89
N ALA A 237 8.20 0.75 -8.96
CA ALA A 237 8.80 1.16 -10.23
C ALA A 237 9.12 -0.06 -11.12
N GLU A 238 9.63 -1.15 -10.54
CA GLU A 238 9.89 -2.41 -11.25
C GLU A 238 8.61 -3.10 -11.73
N ALA A 239 7.54 -2.99 -10.95
CA ALA A 239 6.22 -3.51 -11.29
C ALA A 239 5.49 -2.69 -12.37
N GLY A 240 6.03 -1.52 -12.75
CA GLY A 240 5.41 -0.60 -13.72
C GLY A 240 4.41 0.40 -13.10
N GLU A 241 4.21 0.36 -11.79
CA GLU A 241 3.35 1.26 -11.02
C GLU A 241 4.07 2.60 -10.76
N LEU A 242 4.47 3.27 -11.85
CA LEU A 242 5.33 4.45 -11.82
C LEU A 242 4.70 5.63 -11.05
N GLY A 243 3.38 5.82 -11.15
CA GLY A 243 2.68 6.90 -10.43
C GLY A 243 2.73 6.72 -8.91
N LEU A 244 2.43 5.51 -8.42
CA LEU A 244 2.51 5.19 -6.99
C LEU A 244 3.95 5.24 -6.48
N SER A 245 4.91 4.78 -7.28
CA SER A 245 6.33 4.90 -6.96
C SER A 245 6.75 6.37 -6.79
N LEU A 246 6.32 7.25 -7.71
CA LEU A 246 6.63 8.67 -7.68
C LEU A 246 6.09 9.33 -6.39
N GLU A 247 4.83 9.08 -6.04
CA GLU A 247 4.21 9.63 -4.82
C GLU A 247 5.04 9.31 -3.56
N ILE A 248 5.49 8.06 -3.43
CA ILE A 248 6.29 7.63 -2.27
C ILE A 248 7.67 8.27 -2.29
N LEU A 249 8.31 8.34 -3.46
CA LEU A 249 9.64 8.95 -3.60
C LEU A 249 9.62 10.45 -3.36
N GLU A 250 8.58 11.17 -3.79
CA GLU A 250 8.42 12.61 -3.51
C GLU A 250 8.24 12.86 -2.01
N ARG A 251 7.45 12.04 -1.33
CA ARG A 251 7.31 12.10 0.13
C ARG A 251 8.65 11.81 0.82
N LEU A 252 9.43 10.85 0.32
CA LEU A 252 10.77 10.57 0.82
C LEU A 252 11.74 11.73 0.58
N ALA A 253 11.72 12.34 -0.62
CA ALA A 253 12.56 13.48 -0.97
C ALA A 253 12.24 14.71 -0.11
N ALA A 254 10.97 14.96 0.17
CA ALA A 254 10.55 16.03 1.09
C ALA A 254 11.04 15.79 2.53
N ALA A 255 11.03 14.53 2.98
CA ALA A 255 11.52 14.16 4.31
C ALA A 255 13.06 14.11 4.40
N GLU A 256 13.75 13.86 3.28
CA GLU A 256 15.22 13.77 3.18
C GLU A 256 15.77 14.57 2.00
N PRO A 257 15.72 15.93 2.01
CA PRO A 257 16.09 16.74 0.85
C PRO A 257 17.57 16.62 0.42
N LYS A 258 18.43 16.05 1.28
CA LYS A 258 19.85 15.84 1.01
C LYS A 258 20.15 14.47 0.38
N ASP A 259 19.16 13.59 0.28
CA ASP A 259 19.34 12.31 -0.40
C ASP A 259 19.24 12.47 -1.92
N ALA A 260 20.40 12.70 -2.54
CA ALA A 260 20.53 12.86 -3.98
C ALA A 260 20.07 11.61 -4.77
N ALA A 261 20.11 10.41 -4.18
CA ALA A 261 19.68 9.19 -4.86
C ALA A 261 18.16 9.15 -5.04
N VAL A 262 17.41 9.54 -4.00
CA VAL A 262 15.94 9.65 -4.07
C VAL A 262 15.55 10.76 -5.05
N GLY A 263 16.18 11.93 -4.99
CA GLY A 263 15.92 13.02 -5.95
C GLY A 263 16.17 12.61 -7.40
N LYS A 264 17.27 11.91 -7.67
CA LYS A 264 17.55 11.37 -9.02
C LYS A 264 16.48 10.38 -9.48
N LYS A 265 15.95 9.55 -8.57
CA LYS A 265 14.90 8.58 -8.89
C LYS A 265 13.56 9.25 -9.18
N VAL A 266 13.20 10.30 -8.44
CA VAL A 266 12.03 11.15 -8.72
C VAL A 266 12.10 11.68 -10.14
N GLU A 267 13.22 12.30 -10.53
CA GLU A 267 13.41 12.85 -11.89
C GLU A 267 13.36 11.77 -12.98
N GLU A 268 13.95 10.60 -12.72
CA GLU A 268 13.88 9.46 -13.65
C GLU A 268 12.42 9.02 -13.90
N ILE A 269 11.62 8.90 -12.83
CA ILE A 269 10.22 8.47 -12.93
C ILE A 269 9.34 9.56 -13.53
N LYS A 270 9.52 10.84 -13.15
CA LYS A 270 8.87 12.00 -13.78
C LYS A 270 9.11 12.01 -15.29
N SER A 271 10.35 11.79 -15.72
CA SER A 271 10.72 11.70 -17.13
C SER A 271 10.00 10.55 -17.86
N LYS A 272 9.92 9.36 -17.25
CA LYS A 272 9.18 8.21 -17.82
C LYS A 272 7.67 8.45 -17.90
N LEU A 273 7.10 9.20 -16.95
CA LEU A 273 5.69 9.56 -16.92
C LEU A 273 5.34 10.76 -17.81
N GLY A 274 6.33 11.46 -18.37
CA GLY A 274 6.12 12.71 -19.11
C GLY A 274 5.64 13.87 -18.22
N VAL A 275 5.77 13.75 -16.91
CA VAL A 275 5.42 14.79 -15.93
C VAL A 275 6.64 15.69 -15.79
N TYR A 276 6.59 16.86 -16.40
CA TYR A 276 7.68 17.83 -16.34
C TYR A 276 7.23 19.07 -15.57
N GLU A 277 7.84 19.32 -14.41
CA GLU A 277 7.76 20.64 -13.80
C GLU A 277 8.61 21.61 -14.62
N LEU A 278 8.00 22.72 -15.02
CA LEU A 278 8.68 23.76 -15.80
C LEU A 278 9.72 24.44 -14.90
N PRO A 279 10.96 24.66 -15.37
CA PRO A 279 11.96 25.40 -14.59
C PRO A 279 11.49 26.81 -14.29
N SER A 280 11.91 27.38 -13.16
CA SER A 280 11.52 28.76 -12.76
C SER A 280 11.90 29.82 -13.81
N GLN A 281 12.91 29.54 -14.65
CA GLN A 281 13.26 30.37 -15.80
C GLN A 281 12.09 30.53 -16.77
N TYR A 282 11.27 29.48 -16.99
CA TYR A 282 10.10 29.53 -17.87
C TYR A 282 9.05 30.51 -17.33
N ASP A 283 8.77 30.42 -16.03
CA ASP A 283 7.76 31.28 -15.37
C ASP A 283 8.19 32.76 -15.35
N ALA A 284 9.48 33.03 -15.39
CA ALA A 284 10.01 34.39 -15.45
C ALA A 284 9.86 35.05 -16.84
N ILE A 285 9.73 34.26 -17.92
CA ILE A 285 9.75 34.76 -19.30
C ILE A 285 8.79 35.93 -19.54
N PRO A 286 7.50 35.90 -19.14
CA PRO A 286 6.57 36.99 -19.41
C PRO A 286 7.02 38.36 -18.88
N SER A 287 7.88 38.38 -17.85
CA SER A 287 8.38 39.59 -17.20
C SER A 287 9.70 40.13 -17.79
N LEU A 288 10.34 39.42 -18.72
CA LEU A 288 11.61 39.82 -19.30
C LEU A 288 11.45 41.04 -20.24
N GLU A 289 12.35 42.02 -20.11
CA GLU A 289 12.41 43.17 -21.04
C GLU A 289 12.83 42.75 -22.45
N ALA A 290 13.71 41.74 -22.55
CA ALA A 290 14.16 41.16 -23.80
C ALA A 290 14.34 39.64 -23.64
N VAL A 291 13.73 38.85 -24.54
CA VAL A 291 13.85 37.39 -24.52
C VAL A 291 15.04 36.92 -25.34
N THR A 292 15.62 35.80 -24.92
CA THR A 292 16.69 35.10 -25.62
C THR A 292 16.14 34.02 -26.54
N ARG A 293 17.01 33.42 -27.35
CA ARG A 293 16.66 32.28 -28.21
C ARG A 293 16.23 31.05 -27.41
N GLU A 294 16.83 30.81 -26.25
CA GLU A 294 16.43 29.70 -25.38
C GLU A 294 15.06 29.91 -24.74
N ASP A 295 14.74 31.15 -24.37
CA ASP A 295 13.41 31.51 -23.84
C ASP A 295 12.33 31.29 -24.91
N LEU A 296 12.56 31.74 -26.15
CA LEU A 296 11.61 31.54 -27.25
C LEU A 296 11.45 30.04 -27.58
N ALA A 297 12.55 29.28 -27.61
CA ALA A 297 12.50 27.83 -27.82
C ALA A 297 11.65 27.14 -26.73
N ALA A 298 11.83 27.51 -25.47
CA ALA A 298 11.05 26.98 -24.36
C ALA A 298 9.56 27.37 -24.47
N LEU A 299 9.23 28.62 -24.78
CA LEU A 299 7.84 29.04 -24.99
C LEU A 299 7.16 28.21 -26.09
N ILE A 300 7.83 28.00 -27.23
CA ILE A 300 7.29 27.21 -28.33
C ILE A 300 7.16 25.74 -27.91
N GLY A 301 8.20 25.15 -27.35
CA GLY A 301 8.23 23.74 -26.97
C GLY A 301 7.17 23.38 -25.92
N VAL A 302 6.88 24.28 -24.98
CA VAL A 302 5.86 24.08 -23.95
C VAL A 302 4.46 24.34 -24.50
N LYS A 303 4.21 25.48 -25.15
CA LYS A 303 2.85 25.85 -25.62
C LYS A 303 2.34 24.96 -26.74
N PHE A 304 3.23 24.41 -27.55
CA PHE A 304 2.88 23.61 -28.72
C PHE A 304 3.31 22.14 -28.60
N GLY A 305 3.68 21.67 -27.41
CA GLY A 305 4.22 20.32 -27.19
C GLY A 305 3.43 19.22 -27.88
N ASP A 306 2.10 19.21 -27.70
CA ASP A 306 1.18 18.24 -28.30
C ASP A 306 1.20 18.30 -29.84
N PHE A 307 1.15 19.52 -30.40
CA PHE A 307 1.24 19.74 -31.83
C PHE A 307 2.60 19.38 -32.40
N LEU A 308 3.67 19.42 -31.61
CA LEU A 308 5.03 19.16 -32.03
C LEU A 308 5.48 17.73 -31.74
N ALA A 309 4.65 16.86 -31.16
CA ALA A 309 5.02 15.52 -30.68
C ALA A 309 5.77 14.65 -31.72
N ALA A 310 5.36 14.65 -32.99
CA ALA A 310 6.03 13.86 -34.03
C ALA A 310 7.49 14.30 -34.24
N PRO A 311 8.45 13.36 -34.39
CA PRO A 311 9.85 13.70 -34.64
C PRO A 311 10.02 14.42 -35.98
N GLY A 312 10.98 15.36 -36.01
CA GLY A 312 11.42 15.95 -37.28
C GLY A 312 12.15 14.92 -38.15
N PRO A 313 12.40 15.23 -39.42
CA PRO A 313 13.07 14.31 -40.35
C PRO A 313 14.50 13.94 -39.91
N ARG A 314 15.18 14.81 -39.16
CA ARG A 314 16.48 14.54 -38.51
C ARG A 314 16.57 15.28 -37.17
N THR A 315 17.22 14.68 -36.19
CA THR A 315 17.56 15.34 -34.93
C THR A 315 18.78 16.23 -35.14
N GLU A 316 18.65 17.52 -34.87
CA GLU A 316 19.75 18.48 -35.02
C GLU A 316 20.78 18.32 -33.88
N ILE A 317 22.07 18.29 -34.22
CA ILE A 317 23.18 18.22 -33.25
C ILE A 317 23.75 19.62 -33.07
N LEU A 318 23.62 20.17 -31.86
CA LEU A 318 24.06 21.53 -31.50
C LEU A 318 25.14 21.47 -30.42
N THR A 319 26.20 22.26 -30.60
CA THR A 319 27.43 22.15 -29.78
C THR A 319 27.43 22.99 -28.51
N ASP A 320 26.58 24.03 -28.43
CA ASP A 320 26.60 25.07 -27.38
C ASP A 320 25.38 25.05 -26.46
N ILE A 321 24.60 23.96 -26.46
CA ILE A 321 23.33 23.87 -25.72
C ILE A 321 23.42 23.06 -24.42
N ALA A 322 24.57 22.44 -24.13
CA ALA A 322 24.72 21.52 -23.00
C ALA A 322 24.49 22.18 -21.62
N THR A 323 24.68 23.49 -21.52
CA THR A 323 24.45 24.27 -20.29
C THR A 323 23.13 25.05 -20.32
N SER A 324 22.35 24.95 -21.39
CA SER A 324 21.06 25.64 -21.50
C SER A 324 19.98 24.91 -20.70
N TRP A 325 19.24 25.66 -19.89
CA TRP A 325 18.09 25.12 -19.17
C TRP A 325 16.98 24.65 -20.13
N ALA A 326 16.94 25.22 -21.33
CA ALA A 326 15.97 24.90 -22.37
C ALA A 326 16.48 23.87 -23.39
N GLN A 327 17.59 23.16 -23.12
CA GLN A 327 18.26 22.25 -24.06
C GLN A 327 17.28 21.35 -24.83
N ARG A 328 16.34 20.70 -24.13
CA ARG A 328 15.35 19.79 -24.74
C ARG A 328 14.43 20.50 -25.73
N PHE A 329 14.00 21.72 -25.40
CA PHE A 329 13.13 22.53 -26.24
C PHE A 329 13.90 23.04 -27.46
N ILE A 330 15.14 23.46 -27.25
CA ILE A 330 16.07 23.87 -28.32
C ILE A 330 16.25 22.77 -29.36
N VAL A 331 16.57 21.54 -28.92
CA VAL A 331 16.71 20.40 -29.84
C VAL A 331 15.43 20.19 -30.63
N LYS A 332 14.27 20.30 -29.98
CA LYS A 332 12.97 20.09 -30.63
C LYS A 332 12.67 21.15 -31.69
N VAL A 333 12.81 22.43 -31.37
CA VAL A 333 12.51 23.52 -32.32
C VAL A 333 13.53 23.62 -33.44
N ALA A 334 14.79 23.25 -33.19
CA ALA A 334 15.83 23.20 -34.20
C ALA A 334 15.62 22.03 -35.18
N SER A 335 15.29 20.84 -34.67
CA SER A 335 15.01 19.65 -35.50
C SER A 335 13.76 19.79 -36.39
N LEU A 336 12.86 20.72 -36.04
CA LEU A 336 11.67 21.07 -36.83
C LEU A 336 11.89 22.31 -37.70
N GLU A 337 13.11 22.85 -37.75
CA GLU A 337 13.47 24.07 -38.49
C GLU A 337 12.62 25.30 -38.14
N ILE A 338 12.00 25.30 -36.94
CA ILE A 338 11.26 26.45 -36.40
C ILE A 338 12.26 27.52 -35.98
N MET A 339 13.35 27.11 -35.32
CA MET A 339 14.48 27.97 -34.98
C MET A 339 15.78 27.28 -35.40
N ALA A 340 16.28 27.62 -36.59
CA ALA A 340 17.48 26.99 -37.14
C ALA A 340 18.75 27.32 -36.33
N GLY A 341 19.68 26.37 -36.28
CA GLY A 341 21.05 26.58 -35.83
C GLY A 341 21.87 27.38 -36.85
N SER A 342 22.99 27.92 -36.40
CA SER A 342 23.96 28.60 -37.26
C SER A 342 24.80 27.59 -38.06
N VAL A 343 25.47 28.06 -39.12
CA VAL A 343 26.31 27.23 -40.02
C VAL A 343 27.39 26.44 -39.26
N ASN A 344 27.84 26.94 -38.10
CA ASN A 344 28.83 26.30 -37.24
C ASN A 344 28.22 25.36 -36.17
N HIS A 345 27.00 24.86 -36.36
CA HIS A 345 26.29 23.98 -35.41
C HIS A 345 26.13 24.58 -34.00
N THR A 346 25.92 25.90 -33.93
CA THR A 346 25.61 26.60 -32.68
C THR A 346 24.19 27.15 -32.70
N PHE A 347 23.49 27.06 -31.57
CA PHE A 347 22.17 27.64 -31.40
C PHE A 347 22.21 29.06 -30.83
N GLN A 348 23.27 29.41 -30.10
CA GLN A 348 23.44 30.66 -29.36
C GLN A 348 22.29 30.92 -28.35
N PRO A 349 22.09 30.04 -27.33
CA PRO A 349 20.95 30.08 -26.42
C PRO A 349 20.68 31.47 -25.83
N ARG A 350 21.73 32.17 -25.39
CA ARG A 350 21.67 33.47 -24.71
C ARG A 350 21.57 34.69 -25.64
N ARG A 351 21.55 34.50 -26.97
CA ARG A 351 21.41 35.63 -27.90
C ARG A 351 20.02 36.23 -27.75
N ILE A 352 19.94 37.53 -27.52
CA ILE A 352 18.69 38.28 -27.52
C ILE A 352 18.10 38.27 -28.93
N ILE A 353 16.79 37.99 -29.04
CA ILE A 353 16.08 38.03 -30.31
C ILE A 353 15.51 39.42 -30.58
N ASN A 354 15.44 39.77 -31.87
CA ASN A 354 14.73 40.95 -32.34
C ASN A 354 13.37 40.56 -32.94
N ARG A 355 12.58 41.56 -33.36
CA ARG A 355 11.25 41.32 -33.96
C ARG A 355 11.33 40.57 -35.27
N ALA A 356 12.38 40.75 -36.05
CA ALA A 356 12.58 40.00 -37.29
C ALA A 356 12.82 38.50 -37.03
N ASP A 357 13.63 38.16 -36.01
CA ASP A 357 13.83 36.79 -35.53
C ASP A 357 12.49 36.16 -35.07
N LEU A 358 11.68 36.91 -34.32
CA LEU A 358 10.37 36.43 -33.86
C LEU A 358 9.42 36.18 -35.05
N ALA A 359 9.40 37.07 -36.05
CA ALA A 359 8.57 36.89 -37.24
C ALA A 359 8.97 35.63 -38.04
N ASP A 360 10.28 35.39 -38.20
CA ASP A 360 10.78 34.18 -38.85
C ASP A 360 10.38 32.91 -38.09
N ALA A 361 10.62 32.87 -36.78
CA ALA A 361 10.23 31.72 -35.94
C ALA A 361 8.71 31.50 -35.94
N ALA A 362 7.91 32.56 -35.87
CA ALA A 362 6.44 32.50 -35.91
C ALA A 362 5.93 31.90 -37.23
N VAL A 363 6.44 32.37 -38.37
CA VAL A 363 6.01 31.87 -39.69
C VAL A 363 6.46 30.43 -39.93
N ARG A 364 7.66 30.06 -39.47
CA ARG A 364 8.13 28.67 -39.52
C ARG A 364 7.29 27.75 -38.65
N LEU A 365 6.95 28.18 -37.43
CA LEU A 365 6.02 27.46 -36.55
C LEU A 365 4.67 27.26 -37.22
N ILE A 366 4.09 28.32 -37.81
CA ILE A 366 2.84 28.23 -38.59
C ILE A 366 2.97 27.20 -39.71
N GLY A 367 4.08 27.20 -40.45
CA GLY A 367 4.34 26.22 -41.51
C GLY A 367 4.35 24.78 -41.00
N VAL A 368 4.99 24.52 -39.85
CA VAL A 368 4.98 23.19 -39.21
C VAL A 368 3.58 22.80 -38.76
N LEU A 369 2.81 23.73 -38.19
CA LEU A 369 1.43 23.48 -37.78
C LEU A 369 0.51 23.19 -39.00
N GLN A 370 0.68 23.92 -40.11
CA GLN A 370 -0.04 23.70 -41.36
C GLN A 370 0.24 22.30 -41.94
N GLN A 371 1.50 21.86 -41.93
CA GLN A 371 1.87 20.50 -42.35
C GLN A 371 1.22 19.42 -41.47
N ARG A 372 0.84 19.76 -40.23
CA ARG A 372 0.18 18.88 -39.27
C ARG A 372 -1.34 19.08 -39.22
N GLY A 373 -1.91 19.79 -40.19
CA GLY A 373 -3.35 19.90 -40.41
C GLY A 373 -4.00 21.18 -39.90
N ALA A 374 -3.27 22.08 -39.25
CA ALA A 374 -3.83 23.36 -38.80
C ALA A 374 -4.12 24.29 -39.99
N LYS A 375 -5.25 24.99 -39.96
CA LYS A 375 -5.67 25.89 -41.06
C LYS A 375 -5.37 27.34 -40.72
N PHE A 376 -4.30 27.87 -41.32
CA PHE A 376 -3.98 29.30 -41.26
C PHE A 376 -4.39 29.99 -42.56
N VAL A 377 -5.30 30.97 -42.46
CA VAL A 377 -5.78 31.76 -43.59
C VAL A 377 -5.21 33.18 -43.49
N PRO A 378 -4.47 33.68 -44.50
CA PRO A 378 -4.03 35.07 -44.53
C PRO A 378 -5.26 36.01 -44.56
N LEU A 379 -5.33 36.95 -43.63
CA LEU A 379 -6.40 37.94 -43.53
C LEU A 379 -6.20 39.12 -44.49
N VAL A 380 -4.94 39.34 -44.90
CA VAL A 380 -4.55 40.39 -45.85
C VAL A 380 -3.59 39.79 -46.87
N GLU A 381 -3.77 40.13 -48.14
CA GLU A 381 -2.80 39.77 -49.19
C GLU A 381 -1.45 40.45 -48.91
N THR A 382 -0.36 39.69 -48.90
CA THR A 382 0.99 40.20 -48.58
C THR A 382 1.40 41.37 -49.47
N ARG A 383 1.00 41.39 -50.74
CA ARG A 383 1.29 42.47 -51.70
C ARG A 383 0.64 43.82 -51.34
N ARG A 384 -0.42 43.81 -50.52
CA ARG A 384 -1.12 45.03 -50.07
C ARG A 384 -0.51 45.60 -48.79
N ILE A 385 0.39 44.87 -48.13
CA ILE A 385 1.02 45.28 -46.89
C ILE A 385 2.20 46.19 -47.22
N GLN A 386 2.12 47.45 -46.79
CA GLN A 386 3.21 48.42 -46.92
C GLN A 386 3.94 48.51 -45.58
N ILE A 387 5.24 48.20 -45.59
CA ILE A 387 6.11 48.26 -44.43
C ILE A 387 7.12 49.39 -44.68
N ALA A 388 7.05 50.46 -43.89
CA ALA A 388 7.79 51.69 -44.17
C ALA A 388 9.32 51.54 -44.07
N ASP A 389 9.79 50.65 -43.22
CA ASP A 389 11.19 50.45 -42.84
C ASP A 389 11.78 49.11 -43.29
N VAL A 390 11.01 48.27 -43.99
CA VAL A 390 11.47 46.96 -44.50
C VAL A 390 11.07 46.80 -45.96
N GLY A 391 12.04 46.92 -46.87
CA GLY A 391 11.85 46.73 -48.31
C GLY A 391 11.94 45.26 -48.74
N PRO A 392 11.51 44.93 -49.99
CA PRO A 392 11.52 43.57 -50.54
C PRO A 392 12.90 42.89 -50.56
N ASP A 393 13.98 43.66 -50.64
CA ASP A 393 15.36 43.16 -50.67
C ASP A 393 15.88 42.74 -49.28
N ASN A 394 15.14 43.03 -48.21
CA ASN A 394 15.52 42.60 -46.85
C ASN A 394 15.30 41.08 -46.68
N PHE A 395 16.29 40.40 -46.10
CA PHE A 395 16.23 38.96 -45.81
C PHE A 395 14.95 38.53 -45.07
N TYR A 396 14.48 39.35 -44.12
CA TYR A 396 13.29 39.08 -43.31
C TYR A 396 11.99 39.60 -43.92
N TYR A 397 12.00 40.21 -45.11
CA TYR A 397 10.79 40.79 -45.72
C TYR A 397 9.66 39.75 -45.89
N SER A 398 9.99 38.54 -46.35
CA SER A 398 9.01 37.48 -46.57
C SER A 398 8.41 36.96 -45.25
N PRO A 399 9.19 36.59 -44.23
CA PRO A 399 8.65 36.27 -42.90
C PRO A 399 7.81 37.39 -42.29
N ILE A 400 8.30 38.63 -42.32
CA ILE A 400 7.58 39.78 -41.74
C ILE A 400 6.24 39.98 -42.44
N SER A 401 6.23 40.00 -43.78
CA SER A 401 4.99 40.17 -44.55
C SER A 401 3.97 39.07 -44.28
N LYS A 402 4.42 37.81 -44.12
CA LYS A 402 3.54 36.68 -43.76
C LYS A 402 3.01 36.78 -42.33
N ALA A 403 3.85 37.16 -41.37
CA ALA A 403 3.42 37.35 -39.98
C ALA A 403 2.34 38.44 -39.87
N LEU A 404 2.49 39.54 -40.63
CA LEU A 404 1.49 40.60 -40.74
C LEU A 404 0.22 40.12 -41.46
N ALA A 405 0.36 39.32 -42.53
CA ALA A 405 -0.77 38.77 -43.28
C ALA A 405 -1.64 37.83 -42.42
N TYR A 406 -1.04 37.05 -41.53
CA TYR A 406 -1.76 36.25 -40.54
C TYR A 406 -2.22 37.05 -39.30
N GLN A 407 -1.87 38.33 -39.20
CA GLN A 407 -2.10 39.19 -38.03
C GLN A 407 -1.56 38.63 -36.71
N VAL A 408 -0.50 37.81 -36.77
CA VAL A 408 0.19 37.31 -35.56
C VAL A 408 1.16 38.36 -35.00
N MET A 409 1.54 39.33 -35.84
CA MET A 409 2.30 40.52 -35.46
C MET A 409 1.66 41.76 -36.10
N ALA A 410 2.00 42.95 -35.60
CA ALA A 410 1.45 44.22 -36.07
C ALA A 410 2.54 45.28 -36.28
N LEU A 411 2.26 46.21 -37.19
CA LEU A 411 3.05 47.43 -37.40
C LEU A 411 2.75 48.47 -36.32
N THR A 412 3.66 49.43 -36.13
CA THR A 412 3.39 50.64 -35.36
C THR A 412 2.37 51.53 -36.09
N PRO A 413 1.79 52.55 -35.41
CA PRO A 413 0.92 53.53 -36.05
C PRO A 413 1.56 54.23 -37.26
N GLU A 414 2.88 54.37 -37.27
CA GLU A 414 3.69 54.96 -38.35
C GLU A 414 3.99 53.97 -39.50
N ARG A 415 3.33 52.79 -39.51
CA ARG A 415 3.54 51.69 -40.48
C ARG A 415 4.95 51.11 -40.48
N ARG A 416 5.64 51.17 -39.34
CA ARG A 416 6.97 50.57 -39.17
C ARG A 416 6.87 49.20 -38.53
N PHE A 417 7.78 48.30 -38.88
CA PHE A 417 7.90 46.99 -38.24
C PHE A 417 8.95 47.00 -37.11
N ASP A 418 9.98 47.82 -37.25
CA ASP A 418 11.16 47.93 -36.39
C ASP A 418 11.88 46.58 -36.21
N PRO A 419 12.49 46.03 -37.28
CA PRO A 419 13.03 44.67 -37.31
C PRO A 419 14.08 44.39 -36.24
N ASP A 420 14.92 45.38 -35.91
CA ASP A 420 16.03 45.26 -34.96
C ASP A 420 15.61 45.49 -33.50
N ARG A 421 14.36 45.90 -33.25
CA ARG A 421 13.85 46.12 -31.89
C ARG A 421 13.80 44.78 -31.15
N THR A 422 14.31 44.77 -29.92
CA THR A 422 14.23 43.61 -29.04
C THR A 422 12.78 43.27 -28.69
N VAL A 423 12.54 41.99 -28.40
CA VAL A 423 11.21 41.46 -28.09
C VAL A 423 11.10 41.21 -26.59
N SER A 424 10.10 41.80 -25.93
CA SER A 424 9.83 41.51 -24.53
C SER A 424 9.12 40.17 -24.34
N GLY A 425 9.22 39.63 -23.13
CA GLY A 425 8.54 38.41 -22.71
C GLY A 425 7.06 38.40 -23.02
N ALA A 426 6.37 39.45 -22.56
CA ALA A 426 4.95 39.64 -22.81
C ALA A 426 4.61 39.70 -24.31
N GLU A 427 5.48 40.29 -25.15
CA GLU A 427 5.27 40.32 -26.60
C GLU A 427 5.40 38.94 -27.23
N ALA A 428 6.47 38.20 -26.91
CA ALA A 428 6.67 36.83 -27.40
C ALA A 428 5.50 35.91 -27.01
N VAL A 429 5.06 35.97 -25.75
CA VAL A 429 3.91 35.20 -25.25
C VAL A 429 2.64 35.54 -26.03
N ARG A 430 2.33 36.83 -26.23
CA ARG A 430 1.14 37.26 -27.00
C ARG A 430 1.15 36.72 -28.43
N VAL A 431 2.29 36.82 -29.13
CA VAL A 431 2.40 36.34 -30.52
C VAL A 431 2.13 34.83 -30.58
N LEU A 432 2.72 34.06 -29.66
CA LEU A 432 2.52 32.62 -29.60
C LEU A 432 1.10 32.23 -29.19
N ASP A 433 0.45 32.99 -28.30
CA ASP A 433 -0.94 32.75 -27.92
C ASP A 433 -1.91 33.00 -29.09
N ILE A 434 -1.64 34.02 -29.93
CA ILE A 434 -2.42 34.24 -31.16
C ILE A 434 -2.24 33.05 -32.10
N ILE A 435 -1.01 32.58 -32.34
CA ILE A 435 -0.74 31.42 -33.19
C ILE A 435 -1.45 30.17 -32.65
N LEU A 436 -1.39 29.93 -31.34
CA LEU A 436 -2.06 28.79 -30.71
C LEU A 436 -3.59 28.89 -30.84
N GLY A 437 -4.15 30.09 -30.72
CA GLY A 437 -5.58 30.35 -30.94
C GLY A 437 -6.02 30.09 -32.38
N LEU A 438 -5.17 30.42 -33.36
CA LEU A 438 -5.43 30.17 -34.79
C LEU A 438 -5.20 28.71 -35.21
N ALA A 439 -4.43 27.94 -34.43
CA ALA A 439 -4.13 26.54 -34.72
C ALA A 439 -5.24 25.56 -34.28
N LYS A 440 -6.10 25.99 -33.35
CA LYS A 440 -7.32 25.28 -32.92
C LYS A 440 -8.44 25.48 -33.94
#